data_AF-A0AAU9J5M9-F1
#
_entry.id   AF-A0AAU9J5M9-F1
#
_cell.length_a   1.000
_cell.length_b   1.000
_cell.length_c   1.000
_cell.angle_alpha   90.00
_cell.angle_beta   90.00
_cell.angle_gamma   90.00
#
_symmetry.space_group_name_H-M   'P 1'
#
loop_
_entity.id
_entity.type
_entity.pdbx_description
1 polymer ?
#
loop_
_entity_poly.entity_id
_entity_poly.type
_entity_poly.pdbx_seq_one_letter_code
_entity_poly.pdbx_strand_id
1 'polypeptide(L)'
;MLLPSVRNPNNTIVLAPKFNFENLTPKPPSRELPRIYKSFERKRNRYSNGRDSSFSNGIRSDHSPTMLRTPLSVKNHSKKFIELANLKERLKRRIETRERKTELSAKLGKQYGIVFDKLSLLKYTEEEMIEKAVKYHKKVTCENASKLIQHTWRKYRVKQNIAFEKLKVRVAARKIQSCWIKYLTQVLIPKKQKMIYNKAAVTIQKNYRGYSVRRKYKLIFQGLKLKRALKYFEDLQRKMNQESAKIILKNWKSYKLRKAIKKKIDDKAAKKRAEKLESLRVNLPLPARKNSDNFREMLKNNQDFDPDAPPERIRSRTRVDHSFQDRRHFFNTQTRSFIVSVQDTIAEV
;
A
#
# COMPACT_ATOMS: atom_id res chain seq x y z
N MET A 1 11.44 -14.17 40.89
CA MET A 1 11.90 -12.85 40.44
C MET A 1 10.85 -12.28 39.50
N LEU A 2 10.09 -11.30 39.96
CA LEU A 2 8.95 -10.70 39.25
C LEU A 2 9.42 -9.38 38.63
N LEU A 3 9.25 -9.23 37.32
CA LEU A 3 9.40 -7.93 36.64
C LEU A 3 8.03 -7.22 36.58
N PRO A 4 7.95 -5.91 36.82
CA PRO A 4 6.70 -5.19 36.77
C PRO A 4 6.31 -4.84 35.32
N SER A 5 5.01 -4.97 35.05
CA SER A 5 4.38 -4.55 33.80
C SER A 5 4.27 -3.03 33.76
N VAL A 6 5.07 -2.41 32.89
CA VAL A 6 4.95 -0.98 32.57
C VAL A 6 3.78 -0.82 31.59
N ARG A 7 2.67 -0.26 32.08
CA ARG A 7 1.58 0.24 31.23
C ARG A 7 2.00 1.59 30.65
N ASN A 8 2.05 1.66 29.32
CA ASN A 8 2.31 2.88 28.57
C ASN A 8 0.96 3.59 28.30
N PRO A 9 0.70 4.80 28.80
CA PRO A 9 -0.60 5.47 28.69
C PRO A 9 -0.66 6.44 27.51
N ASN A 10 -0.08 6.10 26.36
CA ASN A 10 -0.17 6.94 25.17
C ASN A 10 -1.09 6.27 24.15
N ASN A 11 -2.37 6.64 24.26
CA ASN A 11 -3.42 6.38 23.29
C ASN A 11 -3.19 7.30 22.08
N THR A 12 -2.07 7.11 21.39
CA THR A 12 -1.76 7.86 20.18
C THR A 12 -2.56 7.24 19.05
N ILE A 13 -3.60 7.94 18.60
CA ILE A 13 -4.29 7.64 17.35
C ILE A 13 -3.24 7.73 16.24
N VAL A 14 -2.76 6.58 15.78
CA VAL A 14 -1.90 6.47 14.61
C VAL A 14 -2.78 6.78 13.40
N LEU A 15 -2.85 8.07 13.05
CA LEU A 15 -3.37 8.50 11.76
C LEU A 15 -2.57 7.78 10.68
N ALA A 16 -3.28 7.10 9.79
CA ALA A 16 -2.68 6.38 8.68
C ALA A 16 -1.68 7.28 7.93
N PRO A 17 -0.50 6.76 7.56
CA PRO A 17 0.48 7.56 6.84
C PRO A 17 -0.16 8.10 5.55
N LYS A 18 -0.25 9.43 5.45
CA LYS A 18 -0.61 10.12 4.23
C LYS A 18 0.36 9.65 3.14
N PHE A 19 -0.16 8.94 2.16
CA PHE A 19 0.60 8.51 0.99
C PHE A 19 0.93 9.76 0.17
N ASN A 20 2.11 10.33 0.39
CA ASN A 20 2.61 11.47 -0.39
C ASN A 20 2.90 11.00 -1.82
N PHE A 21 2.03 11.39 -2.75
CA PHE A 21 2.20 11.17 -4.19
C PHE A 21 3.24 12.10 -4.84
N GLU A 22 3.82 13.04 -4.09
CA GLU A 22 4.76 14.04 -4.63
C GLU A 22 6.10 13.47 -5.09
N ASN A 23 6.47 12.24 -4.67
CA ASN A 23 7.72 11.60 -5.05
C ASN A 23 7.65 10.72 -6.31
N LEU A 24 6.55 10.74 -7.06
CA LEU A 24 6.39 10.01 -8.32
C LEU A 24 6.48 10.90 -9.55
N THR A 25 7.16 12.04 -9.45
CA THR A 25 7.58 12.76 -10.67
C THR A 25 8.71 11.96 -11.33
N PRO A 26 8.53 11.46 -12.57
CA PRO A 26 9.62 10.82 -13.27
C PRO A 26 10.74 11.85 -13.47
N LYS A 27 11.93 11.57 -12.94
CA LYS A 27 13.14 12.32 -13.29
C LYS A 27 13.18 12.46 -14.81
N PRO A 28 13.30 13.68 -15.37
CA PRO A 28 13.43 13.84 -16.80
C PRO A 28 14.64 13.00 -17.26
N PRO A 29 14.52 12.26 -18.37
CA PRO A 29 15.64 11.47 -18.87
C PRO A 29 16.83 12.40 -19.07
N SER A 30 17.98 12.02 -18.50
CA SER A 30 19.24 12.68 -18.72
C SER A 30 19.43 12.88 -20.22
N ARG A 31 19.67 14.13 -20.61
CA ARG A 31 19.76 14.60 -21.98
C ARG A 31 21.11 14.19 -22.58
N GLU A 32 21.45 12.92 -22.52
CA GLU A 32 22.58 12.36 -23.25
C GLU A 32 22.09 12.00 -24.64
N LEU A 33 22.30 12.93 -25.56
CA LEU A 33 22.12 12.69 -26.98
C LEU A 33 23.10 11.57 -27.39
N PRO A 34 22.63 10.49 -28.06
CA PRO A 34 23.53 9.49 -28.59
C PRO A 34 24.47 10.14 -29.59
N ARG A 35 25.77 10.00 -29.29
CA ARG A 35 26.93 10.48 -30.07
C ARG A 35 27.10 9.63 -31.33
N ILE A 36 26.07 9.53 -32.16
CA ILE A 36 26.08 8.76 -33.40
C ILE A 36 25.61 9.72 -34.49
N TYR A 37 26.55 10.46 -35.10
CA TYR A 37 26.48 11.04 -36.45
C TYR A 37 27.66 12.01 -36.61
N LYS A 38 28.88 11.46 -36.72
CA LYS A 38 30.06 12.15 -37.24
C LYS A 38 30.84 11.20 -38.14
N SER A 39 30.26 10.86 -39.28
CA SER A 39 30.98 10.08 -40.31
C SER A 39 30.28 10.16 -41.67
N PHE A 40 29.91 11.34 -42.13
CA PHE A 40 29.48 11.54 -43.54
C PHE A 40 29.90 12.91 -44.08
N GLU A 41 31.19 13.21 -44.00
CA GLU A 41 31.78 14.28 -44.78
C GLU A 41 33.24 13.93 -45.06
N ARG A 42 33.52 13.51 -46.30
CA ARG A 42 34.80 13.58 -47.04
C ARG A 42 34.83 12.48 -48.11
N LYS A 43 34.21 12.76 -49.26
CA LYS A 43 34.52 12.11 -50.54
C LYS A 43 33.98 12.97 -51.69
N ARG A 44 34.65 14.09 -51.94
CA ARG A 44 34.63 14.78 -53.24
C ARG A 44 35.96 15.50 -53.37
N ASN A 45 36.86 14.91 -54.15
CA ASN A 45 37.93 15.55 -54.91
C ASN A 45 38.79 14.45 -55.52
N ARG A 46 38.34 13.91 -56.65
CA ARG A 46 39.19 13.28 -57.68
C ARG A 46 38.46 13.47 -58.99
N TYR A 47 38.98 14.38 -59.83
CA TYR A 47 39.05 14.29 -61.29
C TYR A 47 39.73 15.57 -61.77
N SER A 48 41.06 15.54 -61.81
CA SER A 48 41.88 16.44 -62.63
C SER A 48 42.91 15.56 -63.33
N ASN A 49 42.45 14.83 -64.35
CA ASN A 49 43.30 14.40 -65.46
C ASN A 49 43.44 15.66 -66.32
N GLY A 50 44.62 16.23 -66.57
CA GLY A 50 45.77 15.55 -67.14
C GLY A 50 45.59 15.52 -68.66
N ARG A 51 46.10 16.54 -69.35
CA ARG A 51 46.62 16.43 -70.72
C ARG A 51 47.38 17.69 -71.12
N ASP A 52 48.69 17.55 -71.00
CA ASP A 52 49.67 18.23 -71.83
C ASP A 52 49.36 18.00 -73.31
N SER A 53 49.45 19.06 -74.10
CA SER A 53 49.69 18.94 -75.54
C SER A 53 50.53 20.13 -75.99
N SER A 54 51.83 19.99 -75.76
CA SER A 54 52.89 20.58 -76.56
C SER A 54 52.73 20.12 -78.02
N PHE A 55 52.51 21.05 -78.93
CA PHE A 55 52.78 20.87 -80.35
C PHE A 55 53.61 22.05 -80.84
N SER A 56 54.92 21.82 -80.82
CA SER A 56 55.92 22.45 -81.69
C SER A 56 55.78 21.88 -83.10
N ASN A 57 55.78 22.75 -84.11
CA ASN A 57 56.24 22.60 -85.49
C ASN A 57 55.85 23.92 -86.19
N GLY A 58 56.69 24.66 -86.91
CA GLY A 58 57.91 24.30 -87.60
C GLY A 58 57.81 24.80 -89.04
N ILE A 59 58.71 25.73 -89.40
CA ILE A 59 59.31 25.90 -90.73
C ILE A 59 58.41 26.49 -91.85
N ARG A 60 58.77 27.69 -92.34
CA ARG A 60 59.36 27.88 -93.70
C ARG A 60 59.71 29.34 -93.99
N SER A 61 61.01 29.54 -94.16
CA SER A 61 61.66 30.61 -94.90
C SER A 61 61.40 30.46 -96.41
N ASP A 62 61.74 31.55 -97.10
CA ASP A 62 62.11 31.62 -98.51
C ASP A 62 60.98 31.76 -99.54
N HIS A 63 60.78 33.00 -100.05
CA HIS A 63 61.33 33.42 -101.36
C HIS A 63 60.81 34.82 -101.74
N SER A 64 61.74 35.76 -101.88
CA SER A 64 61.57 36.97 -102.68
C SER A 64 61.32 36.61 -104.15
N PRO A 65 60.56 37.45 -104.88
CA PRO A 65 61.04 37.85 -106.19
C PRO A 65 61.00 39.37 -106.35
N THR A 66 62.20 39.93 -106.46
CA THR A 66 62.48 41.22 -107.06
C THR A 66 62.08 41.17 -108.53
N MET A 67 61.05 41.92 -108.94
CA MET A 67 60.86 42.26 -110.35
C MET A 67 60.28 43.67 -110.51
N LEU A 68 61.14 44.55 -111.02
CA LEU A 68 60.87 45.51 -112.09
C LEU A 68 59.80 46.59 -111.84
N ARG A 69 60.31 47.76 -111.42
CA ARG A 69 59.70 49.08 -111.60
C ARG A 69 59.34 49.30 -113.08
N THR A 70 58.06 49.35 -113.38
CA THR A 70 57.50 49.95 -114.60
C THR A 70 57.15 51.42 -114.31
N PRO A 71 57.39 52.36 -115.25
CA PRO A 71 57.08 53.77 -115.07
C PRO A 71 55.57 53.99 -114.98
N LEU A 72 55.18 54.71 -113.92
CA LEU A 72 53.82 55.00 -113.51
C LEU A 72 53.10 55.86 -114.57
N SER A 73 52.09 55.28 -115.21
CA SER A 73 51.10 56.02 -116.00
C SER A 73 50.13 56.74 -115.06
N VAL A 74 50.21 58.07 -115.07
CA VAL A 74 49.54 59.03 -114.16
C VAL A 74 48.00 58.95 -114.19
N LYS A 75 47.38 58.25 -115.16
CA LYS A 75 45.91 58.13 -115.28
C LYS A 75 45.26 56.97 -114.50
N ASN A 76 46.03 56.00 -113.99
CA ASN A 76 45.50 54.85 -113.22
C ASN A 76 45.57 55.01 -111.69
N HIS A 77 46.19 56.08 -111.19
CA HIS A 77 46.34 56.31 -109.76
C HIS A 77 45.08 56.81 -109.08
N SER A 78 44.28 57.66 -109.74
CA SER A 78 43.07 58.23 -109.13
C SER A 78 42.03 57.17 -108.76
N LYS A 79 41.79 56.15 -109.60
CA LYS A 79 40.87 55.04 -109.30
C LYS A 79 41.36 54.17 -108.13
N LYS A 80 42.65 53.83 -108.08
CA LYS A 80 43.24 53.08 -106.96
C LYS A 80 43.20 53.88 -105.64
N PHE A 81 43.37 55.20 -105.69
CA PHE A 81 43.22 56.06 -104.52
C PHE A 81 41.78 56.10 -104.01
N ILE A 82 40.79 56.16 -104.91
CA ILE A 82 39.35 56.10 -104.54
C ILE A 82 38.99 54.72 -103.95
N GLU A 83 39.48 53.62 -104.52
CA GLU A 83 39.29 52.27 -103.98
C GLU A 83 39.94 52.09 -102.61
N LEU A 84 41.18 52.58 -102.42
CA LEU A 84 41.87 52.56 -101.13
C LEU A 84 41.16 53.41 -100.08
N ALA A 85 40.62 54.57 -100.46
CA ALA A 85 39.81 55.41 -99.58
C ALA A 85 38.52 54.68 -99.15
N ASN A 86 37.80 54.07 -100.08
CA ASN A 86 36.60 53.27 -99.80
C ASN A 86 36.90 52.04 -98.93
N LEU A 87 38.05 51.39 -99.12
CA LEU A 87 38.48 50.23 -98.35
C LEU A 87 38.88 50.63 -96.93
N LYS A 88 39.58 51.75 -96.77
CA LYS A 88 39.91 52.35 -95.46
C LYS A 88 38.64 52.74 -94.70
N GLU A 89 37.66 53.31 -95.38
CA GLU A 89 36.38 53.68 -94.78
C GLU A 89 35.55 52.44 -94.36
N ARG A 90 35.52 51.40 -95.21
CA ARG A 90 34.92 50.10 -94.85
C ARG A 90 35.61 49.45 -93.65
N LEU A 91 36.94 49.50 -93.58
CA LEU A 91 37.70 48.98 -92.44
C LEU A 91 37.39 49.76 -91.16
N LYS A 92 37.32 51.09 -91.25
CA LYS A 92 36.96 51.94 -90.10
C LYS A 92 35.57 51.60 -89.57
N ARG A 93 34.56 51.48 -90.46
CA ARG A 93 33.20 51.03 -90.09
C ARG A 93 33.19 49.62 -89.48
N ARG A 94 34.05 48.69 -89.95
CA ARG A 94 34.18 47.34 -89.37
C ARG A 94 34.85 47.33 -87.99
N ILE A 95 35.79 48.23 -87.73
CA ILE A 95 36.42 48.37 -86.42
C ILE A 95 35.42 48.98 -85.44
N GLU A 96 34.74 50.07 -85.81
CA GLU A 96 33.73 50.73 -84.98
C GLU A 96 32.56 49.78 -84.63
N THR A 97 32.08 48.98 -85.58
CA THR A 97 31.04 47.97 -85.30
C THR A 97 31.51 46.86 -84.37
N ARG A 98 32.78 46.45 -84.44
CA ARG A 98 33.36 45.49 -83.49
C ARG A 98 33.47 46.09 -82.10
N GLU A 99 33.94 47.32 -81.98
CA GLU A 99 34.02 48.03 -80.70
C GLU A 99 32.64 48.19 -80.06
N ARG A 100 31.63 48.63 -80.84
CA ARG A 100 30.24 48.71 -80.38
C ARG A 100 29.70 47.37 -79.89
N LYS A 101 29.96 46.27 -80.61
CA LYS A 101 29.57 44.92 -80.17
C LYS A 101 30.30 44.49 -78.90
N THR A 102 31.58 44.82 -78.74
CA THR A 102 32.32 44.50 -77.50
C THR A 102 31.76 45.26 -76.30
N GLU A 103 31.47 46.56 -76.47
CA GLU A 103 30.84 47.39 -75.45
C GLU A 103 29.44 46.89 -75.09
N LEU A 104 28.63 46.55 -76.11
CA LEU A 104 27.30 45.97 -75.92
C LEU A 104 27.38 44.65 -75.17
N SER A 105 28.33 43.78 -75.50
CA SER A 105 28.55 42.53 -74.77
C SER A 105 28.92 42.76 -73.31
N ALA A 106 29.75 43.77 -73.02
CA ALA A 106 30.13 44.12 -71.65
C ALA A 106 28.92 44.67 -70.86
N LYS A 107 28.07 45.48 -71.51
CA LYS A 107 26.80 45.95 -70.93
C LYS A 107 25.83 44.81 -70.66
N LEU A 108 25.64 43.90 -71.62
CA LEU A 108 24.80 42.71 -71.46
C LEU A 108 25.36 41.75 -70.39
N GLY A 109 26.68 41.64 -70.27
CA GLY A 109 27.34 40.87 -69.22
C GLY A 109 27.08 41.44 -67.82
N LYS A 110 27.10 42.77 -67.66
CA LYS A 110 26.75 43.44 -66.39
C LYS A 110 25.27 43.31 -66.05
N GLN A 111 24.37 43.46 -67.02
CA GLN A 111 22.93 43.44 -66.79
C GLN A 111 22.37 42.02 -66.60
N TYR A 112 22.81 41.08 -67.43
CA TYR A 112 22.23 39.74 -67.50
C TYR A 112 23.18 38.62 -67.05
N GLY A 113 24.45 38.93 -66.77
CA GLY A 113 25.46 37.96 -66.31
C GLY A 113 26.02 37.06 -67.42
N ILE A 114 25.93 37.46 -68.68
CA ILE A 114 26.25 36.62 -69.85
C ILE A 114 27.56 37.06 -70.48
N VAL A 115 28.48 36.13 -70.65
CA VAL A 115 29.76 36.36 -71.33
C VAL A 115 29.64 35.81 -72.76
N PHE A 116 29.75 36.69 -73.75
CA PHE A 116 29.81 36.30 -75.16
C PHE A 116 31.26 36.03 -75.55
N ASP A 117 31.48 34.89 -76.21
CA ASP A 117 32.81 34.53 -76.69
C ASP A 117 33.21 35.38 -77.92
N LYS A 118 34.52 35.55 -78.16
CA LYS A 118 35.03 36.43 -79.24
C LYS A 118 34.51 36.06 -80.63
N LEU A 119 34.36 34.76 -80.90
CA LEU A 119 33.79 34.26 -82.15
C LEU A 119 32.29 34.54 -82.27
N SER A 120 31.58 34.57 -81.15
CA SER A 120 30.14 34.85 -81.09
C SER A 120 29.84 36.31 -81.44
N LEU A 121 30.71 37.23 -81.02
CA LEU A 121 30.61 38.66 -81.32
C LEU A 121 30.72 38.96 -82.83
N LEU A 122 31.52 38.17 -83.55
CA LEU A 122 31.66 38.31 -85.00
C LEU A 122 30.46 37.73 -85.74
N LYS A 123 29.81 36.69 -85.17
CA LYS A 123 28.73 35.94 -85.81
C LYS A 123 27.35 36.59 -85.68
N TYR A 124 27.03 37.14 -84.51
CA TYR A 124 25.68 37.64 -84.24
C TYR A 124 25.53 39.12 -84.54
N THR A 125 24.34 39.53 -84.96
CA THR A 125 23.98 40.95 -84.98
C THR A 125 23.77 41.47 -83.55
N GLU A 126 23.79 42.80 -83.37
CA GLU A 126 23.59 43.41 -82.05
C GLU A 126 22.22 43.04 -81.46
N GLU A 127 21.18 43.00 -82.30
CA GLU A 127 19.81 42.62 -81.94
C GLU A 127 19.73 41.15 -81.49
N GLU A 128 20.35 40.23 -82.25
CA GLU A 128 20.40 38.81 -81.90
C GLU A 128 21.14 38.57 -80.58
N MET A 129 22.17 39.37 -80.27
CA MET A 129 22.87 39.31 -78.98
C MET A 129 21.96 39.72 -77.82
N ILE A 130 21.19 40.80 -77.99
CA ILE A 130 20.23 41.27 -76.98
C ILE A 130 19.13 40.22 -76.77
N GLU A 131 18.54 39.69 -77.83
CA GLU A 131 17.47 38.70 -77.74
C GLU A 131 17.94 37.41 -77.03
N LYS A 132 19.14 36.92 -77.39
CA LYS A 132 19.75 35.77 -76.71
C LYS A 132 20.03 36.06 -75.26
N ALA A 133 20.51 37.25 -74.93
CA ALA A 133 20.78 37.63 -73.56
C ALA A 133 19.50 37.62 -72.71
N VAL A 134 18.43 38.23 -73.22
CA VAL A 134 17.12 38.25 -72.57
C VAL A 134 16.55 36.84 -72.43
N LYS A 135 16.64 36.01 -73.47
CA LYS A 135 16.14 34.63 -73.44
C LYS A 135 16.89 33.76 -72.44
N TYR A 136 18.21 33.88 -72.38
CA TYR A 136 19.03 33.17 -71.39
C TYR A 136 18.72 33.64 -69.98
N HIS A 137 18.61 34.95 -69.75
CA HIS A 137 18.25 35.49 -68.44
C HIS A 137 16.89 34.99 -67.96
N LYS A 138 15.85 35.02 -68.81
CA LYS A 138 14.54 34.44 -68.52
C LYS A 138 14.62 32.96 -68.19
N LYS A 139 15.46 32.19 -68.90
CA LYS A 139 15.67 30.77 -68.61
C LYS A 139 16.30 30.56 -67.23
N VAL A 140 17.36 31.29 -66.91
CA VAL A 140 18.07 31.19 -65.62
C VAL A 140 17.16 31.59 -64.46
N THR A 141 16.38 32.67 -64.60
CA THR A 141 15.43 33.09 -63.55
C THR A 141 14.34 32.04 -63.33
N CYS A 142 13.78 31.47 -64.41
CA CYS A 142 12.81 30.37 -64.32
C CYS A 142 13.42 29.11 -63.67
N GLU A 143 14.65 28.72 -64.03
CA GLU A 143 15.34 27.59 -63.41
C GLU A 143 15.61 27.82 -61.92
N ASN A 144 16.02 29.03 -61.53
CA ASN A 144 16.25 29.38 -60.13
C ASN A 144 14.95 29.40 -59.32
N ALA A 145 13.87 29.95 -59.88
CA ALA A 145 12.54 29.89 -59.26
C ALA A 145 12.06 28.44 -59.10
N SER A 146 12.23 27.60 -60.12
CA SER A 146 11.91 26.17 -60.06
C SER A 146 12.73 25.45 -58.98
N LYS A 147 14.04 25.70 -58.89
CA LYS A 147 14.91 25.15 -57.83
C LYS A 147 14.45 25.59 -56.44
N LEU A 148 14.04 26.85 -56.28
CA LEU A 148 13.53 27.37 -55.00
C LEU A 148 12.22 26.66 -54.61
N ILE A 149 11.27 26.54 -55.53
CA ILE A 149 10.01 25.83 -55.32
C ILE A 149 10.27 24.36 -54.97
N GLN A 150 11.17 23.69 -55.69
CA GLN A 150 11.54 22.30 -55.39
C GLN A 150 12.18 22.18 -53.99
N HIS A 151 13.03 23.13 -53.61
CA HIS A 151 13.67 23.13 -52.30
C HIS A 151 12.66 23.35 -51.16
N THR A 152 11.77 24.34 -51.30
CA THR A 152 10.72 24.61 -50.30
C THR A 152 9.75 23.44 -50.18
N TRP A 153 9.37 22.81 -51.30
CA TRP A 153 8.52 21.62 -51.30
C TRP A 153 9.18 20.42 -50.61
N ARG A 154 10.45 20.14 -50.91
CA ARG A 154 11.21 19.08 -50.22
C ARG A 154 11.28 19.33 -48.72
N LYS A 155 11.56 20.58 -48.31
CA LYS A 155 11.60 20.97 -46.90
C LYS A 155 10.23 20.80 -46.22
N TYR A 156 9.15 21.20 -46.88
CA TYR A 156 7.79 21.00 -46.39
C TYR A 156 7.48 19.51 -46.18
N ARG A 157 7.74 18.67 -47.20
CA ARG A 157 7.49 17.23 -47.14
C ARG A 157 8.25 16.55 -45.99
N VAL A 158 9.52 16.90 -45.79
CA VAL A 158 10.31 16.39 -44.66
C VAL A 158 9.70 16.79 -43.32
N LYS A 159 9.30 18.07 -43.15
CA LYS A 159 8.64 18.54 -41.92
C LYS A 159 7.33 17.80 -41.66
N GLN A 160 6.52 17.58 -42.70
CA GLN A 160 5.26 16.86 -42.61
C GLN A 160 5.46 15.40 -42.17
N ASN A 161 6.44 14.71 -42.79
CA ASN A 161 6.81 13.34 -42.41
C ASN A 161 7.28 13.26 -40.95
N ILE A 162 8.13 14.19 -40.51
CA ILE A 162 8.58 14.25 -39.10
C ILE A 162 7.40 14.46 -38.14
N ALA A 163 6.46 15.35 -38.49
CA ALA A 163 5.28 15.61 -37.67
C ALA A 163 4.39 14.36 -37.56
N PHE A 164 4.22 13.64 -38.66
CA PHE A 164 3.45 12.40 -38.72
C PHE A 164 4.10 11.27 -37.91
N GLU A 165 5.41 11.06 -38.03
CA GLU A 165 6.14 10.07 -37.22
C GLU A 165 6.07 10.41 -35.72
N LYS A 166 6.24 11.69 -35.36
CA LYS A 166 6.02 12.13 -33.96
C LYS A 166 4.60 11.88 -33.47
N LEU A 167 3.60 11.95 -34.35
CA LEU A 167 2.22 11.64 -33.99
C LEU A 167 2.04 10.13 -33.76
N LYS A 168 2.57 9.27 -34.64
CA LYS A 168 2.55 7.82 -34.45
C LYS A 168 3.16 7.40 -33.11
N VAL A 169 4.35 7.91 -32.80
CA VAL A 169 5.04 7.62 -31.54
C VAL A 169 4.20 8.06 -30.34
N ARG A 170 3.59 9.26 -30.40
CA ARG A 170 2.68 9.73 -29.33
C ARG A 170 1.45 8.84 -29.16
N VAL A 171 0.83 8.40 -30.24
CA VAL A 171 -0.34 7.49 -30.19
C VAL A 171 0.05 6.14 -29.61
N ALA A 172 1.17 5.55 -30.04
CA ALA A 172 1.70 4.31 -29.49
C ALA A 172 1.99 4.45 -27.97
N ALA A 173 2.67 5.53 -27.57
CA ALA A 173 2.94 5.80 -26.16
C ALA A 173 1.66 5.88 -25.32
N ARG A 174 0.62 6.58 -25.81
CA ARG A 174 -0.68 6.66 -25.13
C ARG A 174 -1.34 5.29 -24.98
N LYS A 175 -1.26 4.42 -26.01
CA LYS A 175 -1.79 3.06 -25.92
C LYS A 175 -1.07 2.25 -24.84
N ILE A 176 0.26 2.29 -24.83
CA ILE A 176 1.07 1.60 -23.81
C ILE A 176 0.73 2.11 -22.40
N GLN A 177 0.67 3.44 -22.22
CA GLN A 177 0.29 4.05 -20.95
C GLN A 177 -1.10 3.63 -20.49
N SER A 178 -2.08 3.61 -21.40
CA SER A 178 -3.45 3.20 -21.09
C SER A 178 -3.53 1.73 -20.68
N CYS A 179 -2.83 0.84 -21.40
CA CYS A 179 -2.73 -0.57 -21.03
C CYS A 179 -2.08 -0.77 -19.67
N TRP A 180 -1.01 -0.02 -19.38
CA TRP A 180 -0.33 -0.07 -18.09
C TRP A 180 -1.22 0.39 -16.94
N ILE A 181 -1.95 1.50 -17.12
CA ILE A 181 -2.91 1.99 -16.12
C ILE A 181 -3.98 0.92 -15.85
N LYS A 182 -4.55 0.32 -16.90
CA LYS A 182 -5.54 -0.77 -16.77
C LYS A 182 -4.97 -1.96 -16.01
N TYR A 183 -3.76 -2.41 -16.35
CA TYR A 183 -3.10 -3.52 -15.65
C TYR A 183 -2.88 -3.19 -14.16
N LEU A 184 -2.43 -1.97 -13.86
CA LEU A 184 -2.16 -1.54 -12.50
C LEU A 184 -3.45 -1.50 -11.67
N THR A 185 -4.55 -0.98 -12.21
CA THR A 185 -5.83 -0.87 -11.51
C THR A 185 -6.57 -2.19 -11.40
N GLN A 186 -6.53 -3.04 -12.42
CA GLN A 186 -7.30 -4.30 -12.44
C GLN A 186 -6.56 -5.47 -11.80
N VAL A 187 -5.23 -5.49 -11.86
CA VAL A 187 -4.43 -6.64 -11.40
C VAL A 187 -3.62 -6.30 -10.16
N LEU A 188 -2.77 -5.28 -10.22
CA LEU A 188 -1.81 -5.02 -9.15
C LEU A 188 -2.46 -4.47 -7.88
N ILE A 189 -3.33 -3.46 -7.99
CA ILE A 189 -4.00 -2.86 -6.82
C ILE A 189 -4.86 -3.90 -6.08
N PRO A 190 -5.77 -4.66 -6.74
CA PRO A 190 -6.59 -5.66 -6.06
C PRO A 190 -5.76 -6.79 -5.46
N LYS A 191 -4.68 -7.24 -6.14
CA LYS A 191 -3.78 -8.26 -5.58
C LYS A 191 -3.10 -7.78 -4.29
N LYS A 192 -2.63 -6.52 -4.25
CA LYS A 192 -2.05 -5.92 -3.05
C LYS A 192 -3.09 -5.77 -1.93
N GLN A 193 -4.28 -5.26 -2.24
CA GLN A 193 -5.38 -5.14 -1.28
C GLN A 193 -5.77 -6.51 -0.70
N LYS A 194 -5.92 -7.53 -1.55
CA LYS A 194 -6.20 -8.91 -1.12
C LYS A 194 -5.11 -9.44 -0.18
N MET A 195 -3.82 -9.18 -0.47
CA MET A 195 -2.73 -9.53 0.45
C MET A 195 -2.86 -8.84 1.81
N ILE A 196 -3.18 -7.54 1.83
CA ILE A 196 -3.35 -6.77 3.07
C ILE A 196 -4.53 -7.33 3.89
N TYR A 197 -5.68 -7.55 3.25
CA TYR A 197 -6.86 -8.10 3.90
C TYR A 197 -6.61 -9.52 4.44
N ASN A 198 -5.93 -10.37 3.68
CA ASN A 198 -5.55 -11.70 4.15
C ASN A 198 -4.63 -11.63 5.38
N LYS A 199 -3.63 -10.73 5.38
CA LYS A 199 -2.73 -10.55 6.52
C LYS A 199 -3.49 -10.05 7.76
N ALA A 200 -4.42 -9.11 7.58
CA ALA A 200 -5.27 -8.62 8.66
C ALA A 200 -6.18 -9.73 9.20
N ALA A 201 -6.83 -10.50 8.33
CA ALA A 201 -7.69 -11.63 8.70
C ALA A 201 -6.91 -12.68 9.51
N VAL A 202 -5.71 -13.07 9.06
CA VAL A 202 -4.85 -14.02 9.78
C VAL A 202 -4.47 -13.48 11.16
N THR A 203 -4.18 -12.18 11.26
CA THR A 203 -3.85 -11.54 12.55
C THR A 203 -5.03 -11.57 13.51
N ILE A 204 -6.22 -11.23 13.03
CA ILE A 204 -7.46 -11.28 13.82
C ILE A 204 -7.72 -12.71 14.29
N GLN A 205 -7.63 -13.69 13.39
CA GLN A 205 -7.84 -15.10 13.72
C GLN A 205 -6.83 -15.60 14.76
N LYS A 206 -5.55 -15.25 14.62
CA LYS A 206 -4.51 -15.60 15.59
C LYS A 206 -4.82 -15.03 16.97
N ASN A 207 -5.20 -13.76 17.03
CA ASN A 207 -5.53 -13.09 18.29
C ASN A 207 -6.78 -13.68 18.94
N TYR A 208 -7.82 -13.94 18.14
CA TYR A 208 -9.05 -14.57 18.61
C TYR A 208 -8.81 -15.97 19.17
N ARG A 209 -8.07 -16.82 18.44
CA ARG A 209 -7.69 -18.17 18.90
C ARG A 209 -6.91 -18.09 20.22
N GLY A 210 -5.93 -17.19 20.30
CA GLY A 210 -5.16 -16.98 21.52
C GLY A 210 -6.01 -16.50 22.70
N TYR A 211 -6.94 -15.57 22.46
CA TYR A 211 -7.86 -15.09 23.49
C TYR A 211 -8.79 -16.20 24.00
N SER A 212 -9.37 -16.99 23.08
CA SER A 212 -10.27 -18.09 23.43
C SER A 212 -9.59 -19.12 24.35
N VAL A 213 -8.35 -19.52 24.03
CA VAL A 213 -7.57 -20.44 24.87
C VAL A 213 -7.26 -19.83 26.25
N ARG A 214 -6.85 -18.56 26.30
CA ARG A 214 -6.61 -17.87 27.59
C ARG A 214 -7.86 -17.78 28.46
N ARG A 215 -9.02 -17.53 27.86
CA ARG A 215 -10.31 -17.50 28.56
C ARG A 215 -10.64 -18.87 29.17
N LYS A 216 -10.51 -19.96 28.38
CA LYS A 216 -10.72 -21.32 28.88
C LYS A 216 -9.78 -21.66 30.04
N TYR A 217 -8.49 -21.37 29.90
CA TYR A 217 -7.51 -21.63 30.95
C TYR A 217 -7.82 -20.84 32.24
N LYS A 218 -8.22 -19.57 32.12
CA LYS A 218 -8.60 -18.73 33.27
C LYS A 218 -9.78 -19.34 34.04
N LEU A 219 -10.80 -19.83 33.35
CA LEU A 219 -11.96 -20.48 33.98
C LEU A 219 -11.56 -21.76 34.73
N ILE A 220 -10.75 -22.62 34.09
CA ILE A 220 -10.23 -23.84 34.73
C ILE A 220 -9.43 -23.48 35.98
N PHE A 221 -8.54 -22.49 35.89
CA PHE A 221 -7.72 -22.05 37.01
C PHE A 221 -8.56 -21.50 38.18
N GLN A 222 -9.59 -20.70 37.89
CA GLN A 222 -10.53 -20.20 38.89
C GLN A 222 -11.30 -21.35 39.55
N GLY A 223 -11.75 -22.35 38.78
CA GLY A 223 -12.40 -23.55 39.30
C GLY A 223 -11.47 -24.36 40.23
N LEU A 224 -10.20 -24.53 39.85
CA LEU A 224 -9.20 -25.18 40.71
C LEU A 224 -8.95 -24.39 42.00
N LYS A 225 -8.89 -23.06 41.93
CA LYS A 225 -8.74 -22.19 43.11
C LYS A 225 -9.93 -22.37 44.06
N LEU A 226 -11.16 -22.40 43.54
CA LEU A 226 -12.36 -22.62 44.33
C LEU A 226 -12.35 -24.02 44.98
N LYS A 227 -12.02 -25.08 44.23
CA LYS A 227 -11.91 -26.44 44.77
C LYS A 227 -10.93 -26.52 45.94
N ARG A 228 -9.78 -25.84 45.86
CA ARG A 228 -8.81 -25.79 46.97
C ARG A 228 -9.37 -25.07 48.19
N ALA A 229 -10.10 -23.97 48.01
CA ALA A 229 -10.74 -23.24 49.10
C ALA A 229 -11.83 -24.08 49.78
N LEU A 230 -12.68 -24.76 49.01
CA LEU A 230 -13.70 -25.66 49.54
C LEU A 230 -13.09 -26.80 50.35
N LYS A 231 -12.04 -27.45 49.82
CA LYS A 231 -11.31 -28.50 50.54
C LYS A 231 -10.76 -28.00 51.88
N TYR A 232 -10.21 -26.78 51.92
CA TYR A 232 -9.75 -26.17 53.17
C TYR A 232 -10.87 -26.02 54.21
N PHE A 233 -12.06 -25.55 53.79
CA PHE A 233 -13.20 -25.42 54.70
C PHE A 233 -13.75 -26.77 55.15
N GLU A 234 -13.79 -27.78 54.26
CA GLU A 234 -14.16 -29.14 54.63
C GLU A 234 -13.20 -29.73 55.68
N ASP A 235 -11.89 -29.57 55.48
CA ASP A 235 -10.88 -30.03 56.43
C ASP A 235 -11.01 -29.30 57.78
N LEU A 236 -11.31 -28.00 57.77
CA LEU A 236 -11.57 -27.22 58.98
C LEU A 236 -12.84 -27.71 59.70
N GLN A 237 -13.93 -27.95 58.97
CA GLN A 237 -15.18 -28.47 59.54
C GLN A 237 -14.96 -29.86 60.15
N ARG A 238 -14.20 -30.74 59.48
CA ARG A 238 -13.84 -32.06 60.03
C ARG A 238 -13.06 -31.94 61.33
N LYS A 239 -12.08 -31.03 61.41
CA LYS A 239 -11.32 -30.77 62.64
C LYS A 239 -12.23 -30.28 63.77
N MET A 240 -13.09 -29.29 63.50
CA MET A 240 -14.06 -28.80 64.50
C MET A 240 -15.03 -29.90 64.97
N ASN A 241 -15.52 -30.73 64.05
CA ASN A 241 -16.40 -31.85 64.38
C ASN A 241 -15.68 -32.90 65.24
N GLN A 242 -14.40 -33.18 64.97
CA GLN A 242 -13.61 -34.08 65.80
C GLN A 242 -13.36 -33.50 67.20
N GLU A 243 -13.05 -32.21 67.31
CA GLU A 243 -12.85 -31.53 68.60
C GLU A 243 -14.14 -31.49 69.43
N SER A 244 -15.26 -31.13 68.83
CA SER A 244 -16.56 -31.16 69.50
C SER A 244 -16.96 -32.58 69.93
N ALA A 245 -16.76 -33.59 69.08
CA ALA A 245 -16.98 -34.99 69.44
C ALA A 245 -16.12 -35.43 70.63
N LYS A 246 -14.83 -35.02 70.69
CA LYS A 246 -13.96 -35.29 71.85
C LYS A 246 -14.51 -34.68 73.14
N ILE A 247 -14.99 -33.43 73.07
CA ILE A 247 -15.59 -32.73 74.22
C ILE A 247 -16.88 -33.43 74.68
N ILE A 248 -17.78 -33.74 73.75
CA ILE A 248 -19.04 -34.45 74.03
C ILE A 248 -18.74 -35.81 74.66
N LEU A 249 -17.82 -36.59 74.08
CA LEU A 249 -17.44 -37.90 74.59
C LEU A 249 -16.86 -37.83 76.00
N LYS A 250 -15.98 -36.84 76.28
CA LYS A 250 -15.44 -36.60 77.62
C LYS A 250 -16.56 -36.31 78.62
N ASN A 251 -17.45 -35.39 78.29
CA ASN A 251 -18.57 -35.00 79.15
C ASN A 251 -19.56 -36.16 79.36
N TRP A 252 -19.82 -36.96 78.34
CA TRP A 252 -20.66 -38.16 78.42
C TRP A 252 -20.08 -39.23 79.34
N LYS A 253 -18.76 -39.49 79.25
CA LYS A 253 -18.05 -40.39 80.17
C LYS A 253 -18.15 -39.89 81.62
N SER A 254 -17.90 -38.60 81.85
CA SER A 254 -18.05 -37.99 83.18
C SER A 254 -19.49 -38.07 83.70
N TYR A 255 -20.50 -37.86 82.85
CA TYR A 255 -21.90 -38.03 83.21
C TYR A 255 -22.22 -39.48 83.59
N LYS A 256 -21.81 -40.47 82.79
CA LYS A 256 -22.01 -41.89 83.11
C LYS A 256 -21.37 -42.27 84.45
N LEU A 257 -20.16 -41.77 84.72
CA LEU A 257 -19.48 -41.97 86.01
C LEU A 257 -20.28 -41.36 87.16
N ARG A 258 -20.69 -40.09 87.05
CA ARG A 258 -21.53 -39.42 88.06
C ARG A 258 -22.84 -40.16 88.30
N LYS A 259 -23.50 -40.65 87.24
CA LYS A 259 -24.73 -41.44 87.32
C LYS A 259 -24.50 -42.76 88.08
N ALA A 260 -23.40 -43.46 87.82
CA ALA A 260 -23.06 -44.70 88.52
C ALA A 260 -22.75 -44.46 90.01
N ILE A 261 -22.01 -43.39 90.34
CA ILE A 261 -21.74 -42.99 91.72
C ILE A 261 -23.05 -42.64 92.43
N LYS A 262 -23.89 -41.80 91.81
CA LYS A 262 -25.20 -41.43 92.36
C LYS A 262 -26.05 -42.66 92.65
N LYS A 263 -26.15 -43.60 91.69
CA LYS A 263 -26.85 -44.88 91.91
C LYS A 263 -26.30 -45.64 93.12
N LYS A 264 -24.98 -45.75 93.28
CA LYS A 264 -24.37 -46.39 94.47
C LYS A 264 -24.69 -45.66 95.78
N ILE A 265 -24.77 -44.33 95.76
CA ILE A 265 -25.16 -43.52 96.93
C ILE A 265 -26.63 -43.76 97.25
N ASP A 266 -27.51 -43.69 96.25
CA ASP A 266 -28.94 -43.92 96.37
C ASP A 266 -29.22 -45.35 96.86
N ASP A 267 -28.54 -46.36 96.32
CA ASP A 267 -28.63 -47.77 96.77
C ASP A 267 -28.17 -47.92 98.23
N LYS A 268 -27.08 -47.26 98.63
CA LYS A 268 -26.62 -47.24 100.04
C LYS A 268 -27.63 -46.54 100.95
N ALA A 269 -28.20 -45.42 100.51
CA ALA A 269 -29.22 -44.69 101.25
C ALA A 269 -30.51 -45.50 101.37
N ALA A 270 -30.92 -46.21 100.32
CA ALA A 270 -32.04 -47.13 100.32
C ALA A 270 -31.82 -48.31 101.27
N LYS A 271 -30.62 -48.93 101.28
CA LYS A 271 -30.25 -49.96 102.25
C LYS A 271 -30.31 -49.45 103.68
N LYS A 272 -29.72 -48.29 103.97
CA LYS A 272 -29.80 -47.67 105.31
C LYS A 272 -31.24 -47.34 105.73
N ARG A 273 -32.08 -46.88 104.80
CA ARG A 273 -33.51 -46.64 105.06
C ARG A 273 -34.25 -47.96 105.32
N ALA A 274 -33.95 -49.01 104.57
CA ALA A 274 -34.51 -50.34 104.79
C ALA A 274 -34.08 -50.89 106.17
N GLU A 275 -32.79 -50.82 106.51
CA GLU A 275 -32.27 -51.20 107.84
C GLU A 275 -32.91 -50.38 108.97
N LYS A 276 -33.12 -49.07 108.77
CA LYS A 276 -33.81 -48.21 109.75
C LYS A 276 -35.30 -48.53 109.85
N LEU A 277 -35.96 -48.89 108.75
CA LEU A 277 -37.33 -49.37 108.77
C LEU A 277 -37.43 -50.72 109.47
N GLU A 278 -36.48 -51.63 109.25
CA GLU A 278 -36.38 -52.92 109.94
C GLU A 278 -36.17 -52.70 111.45
N SER A 279 -35.30 -51.79 111.86
CA SER A 279 -35.07 -51.47 113.28
C SER A 279 -36.23 -50.73 113.96
N LEU A 280 -37.00 -49.95 113.20
CA LEU A 280 -38.29 -49.39 113.65
C LEU A 280 -39.38 -50.48 113.73
N ARG A 281 -39.34 -51.50 112.86
CA ARG A 281 -40.23 -52.67 112.90
C ARG A 281 -40.02 -53.52 114.16
N VAL A 282 -38.79 -53.55 114.68
CA VAL A 282 -38.42 -54.24 115.92
C VAL A 282 -38.86 -53.47 117.18
N ASN A 283 -39.20 -52.17 117.08
CA ASN A 283 -39.54 -51.31 118.23
C ASN A 283 -40.93 -50.67 118.17
N LEU A 284 -41.82 -51.11 117.28
CA LEU A 284 -43.23 -50.71 117.30
C LEU A 284 -44.10 -51.82 117.93
N PRO A 285 -44.88 -51.53 118.98
CA PRO A 285 -45.98 -52.40 119.35
C PRO A 285 -46.95 -52.44 118.18
N LEU A 286 -47.26 -53.64 117.69
CA LEU A 286 -48.29 -53.91 116.71
C LEU A 286 -49.57 -53.12 117.09
N PRO A 287 -49.98 -52.08 116.35
CA PRO A 287 -51.35 -51.60 116.48
C PRO A 287 -52.23 -52.73 115.96
N ALA A 288 -53.15 -53.15 116.82
CA ALA A 288 -54.16 -54.15 116.50
C ALA A 288 -54.82 -53.80 115.17
N ARG A 289 -54.77 -54.79 114.28
CA ARG A 289 -55.42 -54.88 112.98
C ARG A 289 -56.92 -54.58 113.17
N LYS A 290 -57.33 -53.33 113.01
CA LYS A 290 -58.74 -52.94 112.83
C LYS A 290 -58.84 -51.89 111.73
N ASN A 291 -59.65 -52.25 110.73
CA ASN A 291 -60.23 -51.42 109.68
C ASN A 291 -59.34 -51.16 108.45
N SER A 292 -59.15 -52.20 107.64
CA SER A 292 -58.54 -52.14 106.30
C SER A 292 -59.53 -51.95 105.15
N ASP A 293 -60.80 -51.63 105.41
CA ASP A 293 -61.82 -51.61 104.36
C ASP A 293 -62.17 -50.21 103.83
N ASN A 294 -61.88 -49.12 104.57
CA ASN A 294 -62.21 -47.76 104.11
C ASN A 294 -61.17 -47.07 103.21
N PHE A 295 -59.92 -47.56 103.13
CA PHE A 295 -58.90 -46.94 102.26
C PHE A 295 -58.92 -47.50 100.83
N ARG A 296 -59.54 -48.67 100.62
CA ARG A 296 -59.68 -49.29 99.30
C ARG A 296 -60.83 -48.70 98.48
N GLU A 297 -61.76 -48.00 99.12
CA GLU A 297 -62.87 -47.29 98.46
C GLU A 297 -62.47 -45.88 98.02
N MET A 298 -61.58 -45.19 98.75
CA MET A 298 -61.03 -43.89 98.32
C MET A 298 -60.11 -43.96 97.08
N LEU A 299 -59.48 -45.11 96.82
CA LEU A 299 -58.61 -45.29 95.63
C LEU A 299 -59.39 -45.68 94.36
N LYS A 300 -60.69 -46.01 94.47
CA LYS A 300 -61.54 -46.26 93.28
C LYS A 300 -62.15 -44.99 92.70
N ASN A 301 -62.24 -43.89 93.47
CA ASN A 301 -62.87 -42.64 93.02
C ASN A 301 -61.89 -41.65 92.32
N ASN A 302 -60.67 -42.06 91.99
CA ASN A 302 -59.70 -41.25 91.22
C ASN A 302 -59.22 -41.97 89.95
N GLN A 303 -60.05 -42.87 89.40
CA GLN A 303 -59.76 -43.65 88.20
C GLN A 303 -60.47 -43.10 86.96
N ASP A 304 -60.62 -41.78 86.84
CA ASP A 304 -60.88 -41.10 85.56
C ASP A 304 -59.55 -40.55 85.02
N PHE A 305 -58.67 -41.45 84.60
CA PHE A 305 -57.46 -41.10 83.85
C PHE A 305 -57.63 -41.62 82.43
N ASP A 306 -58.14 -40.74 81.56
CA ASP A 306 -58.33 -40.97 80.14
C ASP A 306 -56.96 -41.19 79.45
N PRO A 307 -56.63 -42.40 78.98
CA PRO A 307 -55.35 -42.69 78.35
C PRO A 307 -55.20 -42.03 76.96
N ASP A 308 -56.27 -41.43 76.41
CA ASP A 308 -56.26 -40.76 75.10
C ASP A 308 -56.21 -39.22 75.19
N ALA A 309 -56.09 -38.65 76.39
CA ALA A 309 -55.89 -37.21 76.55
C ALA A 309 -54.48 -36.80 76.04
N PRO A 310 -54.37 -35.95 74.99
CA PRO A 310 -53.07 -35.49 74.50
C PRO A 310 -52.36 -34.71 75.62
N PRO A 311 -51.06 -34.97 75.87
CA PRO A 311 -50.35 -34.36 76.98
C PRO A 311 -50.46 -32.84 76.89
N GLU A 312 -51.02 -32.23 77.92
CA GLU A 312 -51.03 -30.79 78.09
C GLU A 312 -49.61 -30.28 77.85
N ARG A 313 -49.45 -29.48 76.79
CA ARG A 313 -48.22 -28.75 76.52
C ARG A 313 -47.96 -27.86 77.74
N ILE A 314 -47.14 -28.36 78.66
CA ILE A 314 -46.36 -27.53 79.56
C ILE A 314 -45.54 -26.63 78.63
N ARG A 315 -46.06 -25.43 78.38
CA ARG A 315 -45.32 -24.33 77.77
C ARG A 315 -44.26 -23.93 78.78
N SER A 316 -43.19 -24.72 78.84
CA SER A 316 -41.91 -24.22 79.33
C SER A 316 -41.59 -23.03 78.46
N ARG A 317 -41.66 -21.85 79.09
CA ARG A 317 -41.32 -20.55 78.52
C ARG A 317 -39.81 -20.53 78.29
N THR A 318 -39.32 -21.35 77.37
CA THR A 318 -38.00 -21.17 76.78
C THR A 318 -38.11 -19.92 75.93
N ARG A 319 -37.51 -18.83 76.41
CA ARG A 319 -37.18 -17.66 75.62
C ARG A 319 -36.32 -18.14 74.45
N VAL A 320 -36.97 -18.48 73.34
CA VAL A 320 -36.30 -18.76 72.08
C VAL A 320 -35.82 -17.41 71.59
N ASP A 321 -34.51 -17.18 71.65
CA ASP A 321 -33.89 -16.04 71.00
C ASP A 321 -34.26 -16.07 69.50
N HIS A 322 -35.12 -15.14 69.08
CA HIS A 322 -35.51 -14.95 67.68
C HIS A 322 -34.33 -14.57 66.76
N SER A 323 -33.11 -14.44 67.29
CA SER A 323 -31.90 -14.17 66.51
C SER A 323 -31.43 -15.34 65.63
N PHE A 324 -31.96 -16.56 65.83
CA PHE A 324 -31.59 -17.74 65.04
C PHE A 324 -32.51 -18.05 63.85
N GLN A 325 -33.77 -17.59 63.86
CA GLN A 325 -34.67 -17.78 62.72
C GLN A 325 -34.41 -16.76 61.60
N ASP A 326 -34.04 -15.52 61.94
CA ASP A 326 -33.68 -14.50 60.93
C ASP A 326 -32.40 -14.83 60.15
N ARG A 327 -31.44 -15.53 60.77
CA ARG A 327 -30.21 -15.95 60.07
C ARG A 327 -30.45 -17.04 59.03
N ARG A 328 -31.41 -17.95 59.25
CA ARG A 328 -31.73 -19.00 58.25
C ARG A 328 -32.44 -18.42 57.03
N HIS A 329 -33.30 -17.43 57.21
CA HIS A 329 -33.91 -16.73 56.08
C HIS A 329 -32.88 -15.92 55.28
N PHE A 330 -31.91 -15.28 55.95
CA PHE A 330 -30.85 -14.52 55.27
C PHE A 330 -29.92 -15.40 54.42
N PHE A 331 -29.53 -16.59 54.91
CA PHE A 331 -28.70 -17.52 54.14
C PHE A 331 -29.43 -18.14 52.95
N ASN A 332 -30.74 -18.42 53.06
CA ASN A 332 -31.53 -18.98 51.95
C ASN A 332 -31.84 -17.96 50.84
N THR A 333 -31.99 -16.67 51.17
CA THR A 333 -32.20 -15.64 50.15
C THR A 333 -30.91 -15.27 49.42
N GLN A 334 -29.76 -15.21 50.11
CA GLN A 334 -28.46 -14.98 49.46
C GLN A 334 -27.99 -16.14 48.58
N THR A 335 -28.27 -17.38 48.97
CA THR A 335 -27.90 -18.55 48.14
C THR A 335 -28.80 -18.66 46.91
N ARG A 336 -30.10 -18.35 47.03
CA ARG A 336 -31.00 -18.30 45.86
C ARG A 336 -30.63 -17.20 44.87
N SER A 337 -30.30 -15.98 45.33
CA SER A 337 -29.92 -14.89 44.41
C SER A 337 -28.60 -15.18 43.67
N PHE A 338 -27.66 -15.88 44.32
CA PHE A 338 -26.41 -16.29 43.67
C PHE A 338 -26.62 -17.42 42.63
N ILE A 339 -27.50 -18.38 42.90
CA ILE A 339 -27.79 -19.48 41.95
C ILE A 339 -28.51 -18.96 40.70
N VAL A 340 -29.47 -18.04 40.85
CA VAL A 340 -30.18 -17.44 39.71
C VAL A 340 -29.22 -16.61 38.85
N SER A 341 -28.36 -15.79 39.46
CA SER A 341 -27.35 -15.00 38.74
C SER A 341 -26.36 -15.86 37.92
N VAL A 342 -25.98 -17.03 38.43
CA VAL A 342 -25.10 -17.97 37.72
C VAL A 342 -25.83 -18.69 36.59
N GLN A 343 -27.13 -18.99 36.75
CA GLN A 343 -27.93 -19.59 35.68
C GLN A 343 -28.15 -18.60 34.52
N ASP A 344 -28.42 -17.33 34.81
CA ASP A 344 -28.60 -16.30 33.78
C ASP A 344 -27.30 -16.04 32.99
N THR A 345 -26.14 -16.07 33.66
CA THR A 345 -24.83 -15.94 32.97
C THR A 345 -24.42 -17.17 32.16
N ILE A 346 -25.01 -18.34 32.44
CA ILE A 346 -24.81 -19.55 31.62
C ILE A 346 -25.75 -19.55 30.42
N ALA A 347 -26.95 -18.97 30.53
CA ALA A 347 -27.90 -18.85 29.43
C ALA A 347 -27.51 -17.80 28.38
N GLU A 348 -26.72 -16.78 28.75
CA GLU A 348 -26.20 -15.74 27.85
C GLU A 348 -24.92 -16.14 27.08
N VAL A 349 -24.30 -17.29 27.39
CA VAL A 349 -23.08 -17.81 26.76
C VAL A 349 -23.39 -18.97 25.84
#